data_AF-R7D0W0-F1
#
_entry.id   AF-R7D0W0-F1
#
_cell.length_a   1.000
_cell.length_b   1.000
_cell.length_c   1.000
_cell.angle_alpha   90.00
_cell.angle_beta   90.00
_cell.angle_gamma   90.00
#
_symmetry.space_group_name_H-M   'P 1'
#
loop_
_entity.id
_entity.type
_entity.pdbx_description
1 polymer ?
#
loop_
_entity_poly.entity_id
_entity_poly.type
_entity_poly.pdbx_seq_one_letter_code
_entity_poly.pdbx_strand_id
1 'polypeptide(L)'
;MRRTALITLGLLLSLLVLPAFAQQNTGGSSRFGHGKDSIKCLLNVGIMREHVRKGEYRKAYTPWKEAFTLSPGSQACLYSDGVKILHELLRNERNTKRHSLYLEELMHLYDQGVVYRDQLQHFVRTTVRKDHLLAAKAYDYANYAGDALDLQTAYRLVQEAVASVEDTPSCYLLLTWMDVNLKILRDNPTFKPTFINDYHKAVKLIRESSAIACDINRPIWDETLARVNETFRAGGVDDYEPIVQTTGVTLHP
;
A
#
# COMPACT_ATOMS: atom_id res chain seq x y z
N MET A 1 1.46 -82.87 -13.96
CA MET A 1 1.08 -83.10 -12.55
C MET A 1 1.93 -82.24 -11.63
N ARG A 2 1.41 -81.09 -11.18
CA ARG A 2 1.95 -80.30 -10.06
C ARG A 2 0.83 -79.44 -9.47
N ARG A 3 0.35 -79.92 -8.31
CA ARG A 3 -0.22 -79.25 -7.13
C ARG A 3 -1.08 -77.99 -7.37
N THR A 4 -2.38 -78.27 -7.25
CA THR A 4 -3.51 -77.45 -6.86
C THR A 4 -3.22 -76.21 -6.01
N ALA A 5 -3.77 -75.10 -6.49
CA ALA A 5 -4.06 -73.86 -5.79
C ALA A 5 -5.02 -74.06 -4.60
N LEU A 6 -4.87 -73.28 -3.53
CA LEU A 6 -5.92 -72.76 -2.64
C LEU A 6 -5.26 -72.16 -1.39
N ILE A 7 -5.04 -70.84 -1.38
CA ILE A 7 -4.86 -70.06 -0.15
C ILE A 7 -5.78 -68.83 -0.27
N THR A 8 -6.96 -69.02 0.32
CA THR A 8 -7.81 -68.06 1.05
C THR A 8 -7.73 -66.57 0.69
N LEU A 9 -8.81 -66.15 0.05
CA LEU A 9 -9.47 -64.84 0.09
C LEU A 9 -9.38 -64.16 1.47
N GLY A 10 -8.67 -63.03 1.53
CA GLY A 10 -8.55 -62.16 2.71
C GLY A 10 -8.80 -60.69 2.34
N LEU A 11 -10.05 -60.27 2.54
CA LEU A 11 -10.54 -58.93 2.86
C LEU A 11 -9.86 -57.72 2.17
N LEU A 12 -10.43 -57.34 1.03
CA LEU A 12 -10.27 -56.04 0.39
C LEU A 12 -11.10 -54.99 1.16
N LEU A 13 -10.48 -54.20 2.05
CA LEU A 13 -11.03 -52.92 2.51
C LEU A 13 -9.91 -52.01 3.00
N SER A 14 -9.14 -51.46 2.07
CA SER A 14 -8.32 -50.29 2.35
C SER A 14 -9.26 -49.11 2.61
N LEU A 15 -9.44 -48.75 3.88
CA LEU A 15 -9.89 -47.42 4.26
C LEU A 15 -8.86 -46.41 3.72
N LEU A 16 -9.11 -45.86 2.54
CA LEU A 16 -8.59 -44.55 2.20
C LEU A 16 -9.40 -43.55 3.05
N VAL A 17 -8.90 -43.23 4.23
CA VAL A 17 -9.26 -41.99 4.90
C VAL A 17 -8.61 -40.88 4.08
N LEU A 18 -9.28 -40.43 3.04
CA LEU A 18 -9.04 -39.09 2.53
C LEU A 18 -9.36 -38.16 3.71
N PRO A 19 -8.47 -37.25 4.13
CA PRO A 19 -8.92 -36.14 4.95
C PRO A 19 -9.98 -35.44 4.10
N ALA A 20 -11.24 -35.56 4.53
CA ALA A 20 -12.31 -34.74 4.02
C ALA A 20 -11.89 -33.31 4.35
N PHE A 21 -11.30 -32.61 3.37
CA PHE A 21 -11.37 -31.16 3.36
C PHE A 21 -12.86 -30.87 3.42
N ALA A 22 -13.27 -30.39 4.59
CA ALA A 22 -14.65 -30.06 4.89
C ALA A 22 -15.25 -29.34 3.68
N GLN A 23 -16.30 -29.91 3.11
CA GLN A 23 -17.20 -29.18 2.24
C GLN A 23 -17.88 -28.11 3.11
N GLN A 24 -17.25 -26.94 3.21
CA GLN A 24 -17.82 -25.82 3.95
C GLN A 24 -18.80 -25.10 3.02
N ASN A 25 -20.01 -25.65 2.91
CA ASN A 25 -21.15 -24.95 2.35
C ASN A 25 -21.49 -23.74 3.24
N THR A 26 -21.20 -22.55 2.70
CA THR A 26 -22.00 -21.32 2.72
C THR A 26 -23.25 -21.34 3.64
N GLY A 27 -23.13 -20.70 4.81
CA GLY A 27 -24.30 -20.48 5.69
C GLY A 27 -24.08 -19.78 7.04
N GLY A 28 -22.84 -19.46 7.47
CA GLY A 28 -22.65 -18.88 8.82
C GLY A 28 -21.25 -18.39 9.19
N SER A 29 -20.48 -17.78 8.28
CA SER A 29 -19.20 -17.14 8.64
C SER A 29 -19.43 -15.67 9.04
N SER A 30 -19.13 -15.34 10.30
CA SER A 30 -19.03 -13.95 10.73
C SER A 30 -17.76 -13.33 10.13
N ARG A 31 -17.87 -12.09 9.63
CA ARG A 31 -16.72 -11.33 9.11
C ARG A 31 -15.63 -11.03 10.14
N PHE A 32 -15.88 -11.35 11.42
CA PHE A 32 -14.96 -11.14 12.54
C PHE A 32 -14.17 -12.41 12.91
N GLY A 33 -14.31 -13.49 12.13
CA GLY A 33 -13.76 -14.81 12.46
C GLY A 33 -14.82 -15.75 13.05
N HIS A 34 -14.39 -16.91 13.56
CA HIS A 34 -15.29 -17.93 14.10
C HIS A 34 -15.20 -18.03 15.63
N GLY A 35 -16.35 -18.20 16.30
CA GLY A 35 -16.39 -18.43 17.74
C GLY A 35 -15.78 -17.29 18.56
N LYS A 36 -14.85 -17.63 19.47
CA LYS A 36 -14.22 -16.69 20.41
C LYS A 36 -13.47 -15.55 19.73
N ASP A 37 -12.92 -15.78 18.54
CA ASP A 37 -12.15 -14.77 17.80
C ASP A 37 -13.04 -13.60 17.37
N SER A 38 -14.30 -13.89 17.01
CA SER A 38 -15.27 -12.86 16.62
C SER A 38 -15.62 -11.91 17.77
N ILE A 39 -15.80 -12.44 18.98
CA ILE A 39 -16.10 -11.66 20.19
C ILE A 39 -14.89 -10.82 20.57
N LYS A 40 -13.68 -11.41 20.51
CA LYS A 40 -12.44 -10.71 20.84
C LYS A 40 -12.16 -9.57 19.86
N CYS A 41 -12.35 -9.79 18.56
CA CYS A 41 -12.19 -8.76 17.54
C CYS A 41 -13.16 -7.59 17.80
N LEU A 42 -14.45 -7.87 18.02
CA LEU A 42 -15.46 -6.83 18.31
C LEU A 42 -15.14 -6.02 19.57
N LEU A 43 -14.74 -6.70 20.65
CA LEU A 43 -14.35 -6.05 21.90
C LEU A 43 -13.16 -5.11 21.69
N ASN A 44 -12.11 -5.61 21.04
CA ASN A 44 -10.91 -4.83 20.75
C ASN A 44 -11.20 -3.65 19.83
N VAL A 45 -12.09 -3.79 18.83
CA VAL A 45 -12.53 -2.65 18.02
C VAL A 45 -13.24 -1.60 18.87
N GLY A 46 -14.14 -2.01 19.77
CA GLY A 46 -14.81 -1.08 20.68
C GLY A 46 -13.83 -0.29 21.55
N ILE A 47 -12.87 -0.99 22.16
CA ILE A 47 -11.84 -0.39 23.03
C ILE A 47 -10.94 0.56 22.23
N MET A 48 -10.40 0.13 21.08
CA MET A 48 -9.52 0.99 20.29
C MET A 48 -10.23 2.28 19.85
N ARG A 49 -11.50 2.19 19.42
CA ARG A 49 -12.23 3.35 18.90
C ARG A 49 -12.53 4.37 20.00
N GLU A 50 -12.81 3.90 21.22
CA GLU A 50 -13.00 4.80 22.35
C GLU A 50 -11.70 5.54 22.71
N HIS A 51 -10.56 4.86 22.70
CA HIS A 51 -9.27 5.53 22.93
C HIS A 51 -8.89 6.48 21.79
N VAL A 52 -9.10 6.11 20.53
CA VAL A 52 -8.86 6.99 19.37
C VAL A 52 -9.74 8.24 19.44
N ARG A 53 -11.02 8.11 19.82
CA ARG A 53 -11.93 9.25 20.00
C ARG A 53 -11.45 10.23 21.08
N LYS A 54 -10.76 9.72 22.10
CA LYS A 54 -10.14 10.53 23.17
C LYS A 54 -8.74 11.06 22.82
N GLY A 55 -8.20 10.70 21.66
CA GLY A 55 -6.80 11.01 21.30
C GLY A 55 -5.76 10.20 22.07
N GLU A 56 -6.16 9.13 22.75
CA GLU A 56 -5.28 8.28 23.57
C GLU A 56 -4.62 7.18 22.73
N TYR A 57 -3.91 7.54 21.65
CA TYR A 57 -3.42 6.60 20.64
C TYR A 57 -2.50 5.50 21.18
N ARG A 58 -1.67 5.81 22.19
CA ARG A 58 -0.82 4.81 22.86
C ARG A 58 -1.65 3.71 23.55
N LYS A 59 -2.80 4.06 24.13
CA LYS A 59 -3.73 3.10 24.74
C LYS A 59 -4.53 2.34 23.68
N ALA A 60 -4.78 2.97 22.53
CA ALA A 60 -5.46 2.33 21.40
C ALA A 60 -4.60 1.29 20.67
N TYR A 61 -3.28 1.36 20.76
CA TYR A 61 -2.36 0.52 19.97
C TYR A 61 -2.55 -0.98 20.18
N THR A 62 -2.50 -1.45 21.42
CA THR A 62 -2.65 -2.89 21.72
C THR A 62 -3.99 -3.45 21.24
N PRO A 63 -5.16 -2.86 21.59
CA PRO A 63 -6.44 -3.37 21.10
C PRO A 63 -6.57 -3.25 19.57
N TRP A 64 -6.04 -2.19 18.95
CA TRP A 64 -5.99 -2.09 17.49
C TRP A 64 -5.20 -3.24 16.86
N LYS A 65 -3.97 -3.49 17.34
CA LYS A 65 -3.10 -4.54 16.81
C LYS A 65 -3.75 -5.91 16.95
N GLU A 66 -4.36 -6.20 18.09
CA GLU A 66 -5.10 -7.45 18.27
C GLU A 66 -6.28 -7.59 17.31
N ALA A 67 -7.11 -6.56 17.16
CA ALA A 67 -8.24 -6.61 16.22
C ALA A 67 -7.78 -6.78 14.77
N PHE A 68 -6.72 -6.07 14.37
CA PHE A 68 -6.15 -6.11 13.04
C PHE A 68 -5.52 -7.48 12.72
N THR A 69 -4.83 -8.10 13.68
CA THR A 69 -4.29 -9.46 13.51
C THR A 69 -5.39 -10.51 13.40
N LEU A 70 -6.48 -10.38 14.18
CA LEU A 70 -7.56 -11.36 14.18
C LEU A 70 -8.39 -11.31 12.89
N SER A 71 -8.73 -10.11 12.42
CA SER A 71 -9.64 -9.97 11.29
C SER A 71 -9.46 -8.64 10.55
N PRO A 72 -8.38 -8.51 9.74
CA PRO A 72 -8.03 -7.26 9.07
C PRO A 72 -9.12 -6.77 8.10
N GLY A 73 -9.80 -7.66 7.37
CA GLY A 73 -10.89 -7.32 6.46
C GLY A 73 -12.24 -7.00 7.14
N SER A 74 -12.32 -7.06 8.47
CA SER A 74 -13.61 -7.00 9.17
C SER A 74 -14.25 -5.63 9.25
N GLN A 75 -13.45 -4.55 9.23
CA GLN A 75 -13.92 -3.15 9.31
C GLN A 75 -12.92 -2.16 8.70
N ALA A 76 -13.41 -1.17 7.95
CA ALA A 76 -12.57 -0.09 7.40
C ALA A 76 -11.88 0.78 8.47
N CYS A 77 -12.45 0.91 9.68
CA CYS A 77 -11.84 1.70 10.75
C CYS A 77 -10.51 1.14 11.24
N LEU A 78 -10.25 -0.17 11.07
CA LEU A 78 -8.96 -0.76 11.41
C LEU A 78 -7.80 -0.14 10.62
N TYR A 79 -8.08 0.36 9.41
CA TYR A 79 -7.10 1.03 8.57
C TYR A 79 -7.04 2.52 8.90
N SER A 80 -8.17 3.22 8.88
CA SER A 80 -8.17 4.68 9.07
C SER A 80 -7.75 5.10 10.48
N ASP A 81 -8.14 4.35 11.52
CA ASP A 81 -7.68 4.60 12.89
C ASP A 81 -6.30 3.98 13.14
N GLY A 82 -5.97 2.87 12.47
CA GLY A 82 -4.63 2.27 12.53
C GLY A 82 -3.53 3.20 12.04
N VAL A 83 -3.76 3.89 10.91
CA VAL A 83 -2.85 4.92 10.40
C VAL A 83 -2.65 6.05 11.44
N LYS A 84 -3.73 6.56 12.05
CA LYS A 84 -3.61 7.60 13.09
C LYS A 84 -2.80 7.14 14.30
N ILE A 85 -3.06 5.91 14.76
CA ILE A 85 -2.34 5.30 15.88
C ILE A 85 -0.85 5.19 15.55
N LEU A 86 -0.51 4.60 14.41
CA LEU A 86 0.88 4.39 14.01
C LEU A 86 1.61 5.70 13.74
N HIS A 87 0.96 6.68 13.10
CA HIS A 87 1.52 8.03 12.94
C HIS A 87 1.87 8.66 14.29
N GLU A 88 0.98 8.59 15.28
CA GLU A 88 1.25 9.14 16.61
C GLU A 88 2.42 8.41 17.30
N LEU A 89 2.47 7.08 17.18
CA LEU A 89 3.56 6.29 17.74
C LEU A 89 4.90 6.63 17.08
N LEU A 90 4.94 6.70 15.74
CA LEU A 90 6.14 7.05 14.98
C LEU A 90 6.68 8.43 15.34
N ARG A 91 5.81 9.46 15.43
CA ARG A 91 6.24 10.82 15.79
C ARG A 91 6.87 10.93 17.18
N ASN A 92 6.44 10.09 18.12
CA ASN A 92 6.84 10.18 19.52
C ASN A 92 7.83 9.10 19.96
N GLU A 93 8.15 8.13 19.09
CA GLU A 93 9.06 7.04 19.41
C GLU A 93 10.52 7.48 19.18
N ARG A 94 11.32 7.43 20.24
CA ARG A 94 12.75 7.80 20.19
C ARG A 94 13.65 6.57 20.05
N ASN A 95 13.13 5.38 20.34
CA ASN A 95 13.88 4.16 20.18
C ASN A 95 13.85 3.72 18.71
N THR A 96 14.99 3.76 18.03
CA THR A 96 15.12 3.42 16.60
C THR A 96 14.54 2.05 16.26
N LYS A 97 14.78 1.02 17.09
CA LYS A 97 14.24 -0.33 16.82
C LYS A 97 12.72 -0.37 16.89
N ARG A 98 12.12 0.27 17.91
CA ARG A 98 10.65 0.35 18.03
C ARG A 98 10.04 1.20 16.93
N HIS A 99 10.70 2.28 16.55
CA HIS A 99 10.28 3.13 15.44
C HIS A 99 10.25 2.33 14.14
N SER A 100 11.29 1.57 13.82
CA SER A 100 11.32 0.67 12.65
C SER A 100 10.18 -0.36 12.69
N LEU A 101 9.88 -0.95 13.85
CA LEU A 101 8.75 -1.88 13.98
C LEU A 101 7.40 -1.21 13.69
N TYR A 102 7.16 0.01 14.18
CA TYR A 102 5.93 0.75 13.85
C TYR A 102 5.86 1.13 12.37
N LEU A 103 7.00 1.42 11.74
CA LEU A 103 7.07 1.69 10.31
C LEU A 103 6.72 0.43 9.50
N GLU A 104 7.30 -0.72 9.86
CA GLU A 104 6.98 -2.02 9.24
C GLU A 104 5.49 -2.35 9.38
N GLU A 105 4.91 -2.13 10.56
CA GLU A 105 3.47 -2.29 10.79
C GLU A 105 2.63 -1.35 9.93
N LEU A 106 3.07 -0.11 9.71
CA LEU A 106 2.40 0.84 8.83
C LEU A 106 2.48 0.40 7.36
N MET A 107 3.64 -0.09 6.91
CA MET A 107 3.78 -0.64 5.56
C MET A 107 2.89 -1.86 5.36
N HIS A 108 2.85 -2.75 6.35
CA HIS A 108 2.00 -3.93 6.34
C HIS A 108 0.51 -3.58 6.36
N LEU A 109 0.10 -2.53 7.09
CA LEU A 109 -1.27 -2.03 7.10
C LEU A 109 -1.73 -1.70 5.67
N TYR A 110 -0.91 -0.98 4.90
CA TYR A 110 -1.24 -0.65 3.51
C TYR A 110 -1.29 -1.89 2.61
N ASP A 111 -0.37 -2.83 2.78
CA ASP A 111 -0.36 -4.09 2.02
C ASP A 111 -1.64 -4.91 2.26
N GLN A 112 -2.07 -5.04 3.52
CA GLN A 112 -3.34 -5.67 3.85
C GLN A 112 -4.52 -4.86 3.30
N GLY A 113 -4.41 -3.54 3.22
CA GLY A 113 -5.47 -2.68 2.65
C GLY A 113 -5.70 -3.01 1.18
N VAL A 114 -4.63 -3.28 0.43
CA VAL A 114 -4.71 -3.72 -0.96
C VAL A 114 -5.32 -5.12 -1.06
N VAL A 115 -4.93 -6.05 -0.19
CA VAL A 115 -5.46 -7.42 -0.17
C VAL A 115 -6.96 -7.46 0.15
N TYR A 116 -7.40 -6.70 1.16
CA TYR A 116 -8.79 -6.71 1.64
C TYR A 116 -9.68 -5.64 0.99
N ARG A 117 -9.15 -4.86 0.03
CA ARG A 117 -9.81 -3.72 -0.62
C ARG A 117 -11.27 -3.97 -0.97
N ASP A 118 -11.56 -5.08 -1.63
CA ASP A 118 -12.91 -5.41 -2.11
C ASP A 118 -13.87 -5.68 -0.93
N GLN A 119 -13.38 -6.31 0.15
CA GLN A 119 -14.16 -6.47 1.38
C GLN A 119 -14.40 -5.12 2.07
N LEU A 120 -13.36 -4.28 2.12
CA LEU A 120 -13.42 -2.95 2.74
C LEU A 120 -14.36 -2.00 1.99
N GLN A 121 -14.54 -2.20 0.68
CA GLN A 121 -15.45 -1.42 -0.13
C GLN A 121 -16.89 -1.45 0.40
N HIS A 122 -17.32 -2.53 1.05
CA HIS A 122 -18.67 -2.65 1.62
C HIS A 122 -18.92 -1.73 2.83
N PHE A 123 -17.88 -1.12 3.39
CA PHE A 123 -17.96 -0.29 4.59
C PHE A 123 -17.89 1.20 4.30
N VAL A 124 -17.50 1.58 3.08
CA VAL A 124 -17.25 2.97 2.69
C VAL A 124 -18.00 3.30 1.41
N ARG A 125 -18.43 4.55 1.29
CA ARG A 125 -19.13 5.04 0.10
C ARG A 125 -18.16 5.41 -1.03
N THR A 126 -16.95 5.80 -0.67
CA THR A 126 -15.90 6.14 -1.63
C THR A 126 -15.21 4.87 -2.11
N THR A 127 -14.81 4.85 -3.38
CA THR A 127 -14.03 3.73 -3.93
C THR A 127 -12.73 3.57 -3.15
N VAL A 128 -12.47 2.37 -2.63
CA VAL A 128 -11.16 2.03 -2.08
C VAL A 128 -10.25 1.73 -3.26
N ARG A 129 -9.42 2.69 -3.65
CA ARG A 129 -8.54 2.55 -4.82
C ARG A 129 -7.17 2.02 -4.42
N LYS A 130 -6.62 1.12 -5.25
CA LYS A 130 -5.29 0.53 -5.02
C LYS A 130 -4.19 1.58 -5.05
N ASP A 131 -4.24 2.48 -6.03
CA ASP A 131 -3.25 3.54 -6.19
C ASP A 131 -3.25 4.53 -5.02
N HIS A 132 -4.41 4.83 -4.43
CA HIS A 132 -4.48 5.67 -3.24
C HIS A 132 -3.81 5.02 -2.03
N LEU A 133 -4.02 3.73 -1.82
CA LEU A 133 -3.37 2.98 -0.73
C LEU A 133 -1.85 2.92 -0.92
N LEU A 134 -1.39 2.65 -2.15
CA LEU A 134 0.03 2.60 -2.46
C LEU A 134 0.68 3.99 -2.41
N ALA A 135 -0.02 5.04 -2.84
CA ALA A 135 0.45 6.41 -2.72
C ALA A 135 0.60 6.82 -1.24
N ALA A 136 -0.37 6.46 -0.39
CA ALA A 136 -0.28 6.72 1.05
C ALA A 136 0.90 5.96 1.68
N LYS A 137 1.11 4.70 1.28
CA LYS A 137 2.28 3.90 1.70
C LYS A 137 3.60 4.58 1.32
N ALA A 138 3.73 5.04 0.08
CA ALA A 138 4.94 5.72 -0.41
C ALA A 138 5.18 7.04 0.34
N TYR A 139 4.14 7.85 0.51
CA TYR A 139 4.20 9.10 1.26
C TYR A 139 4.61 8.86 2.72
N ASP A 140 3.96 7.92 3.40
CA ASP A 140 4.25 7.64 4.81
C ASP A 140 5.65 7.07 5.00
N TYR A 141 6.13 6.20 4.12
CA TYR A 141 7.50 5.73 4.16
C TYR A 141 8.49 6.90 4.02
N ALA A 142 8.28 7.76 3.02
CA ALA A 142 9.17 8.90 2.77
C ALA A 142 9.21 9.95 3.89
N ASN A 143 8.16 10.01 4.73
CA ASN A 143 8.03 11.00 5.81
C ASN A 143 8.27 10.44 7.22
N TYR A 144 8.02 9.15 7.44
CA TYR A 144 8.14 8.50 8.75
C TYR A 144 9.25 7.47 8.83
N ALA A 145 10.05 7.22 7.79
CA ALA A 145 11.13 6.24 7.91
C ALA A 145 12.26 6.69 8.85
N GLY A 146 12.45 8.01 9.03
CA GLY A 146 13.51 8.56 9.89
C GLY A 146 14.89 8.02 9.49
N ASP A 147 15.66 7.53 10.46
CA ASP A 147 16.98 6.92 10.22
C ASP A 147 16.93 5.66 9.34
N ALA A 148 15.76 5.03 9.19
CA ALA A 148 15.57 3.85 8.35
C ALA A 148 15.19 4.20 6.90
N LEU A 149 15.24 5.48 6.52
CA LEU A 149 14.91 5.92 5.17
C LEU A 149 15.93 5.36 4.16
N ASP A 150 15.45 4.50 3.27
CA ASP A 150 16.17 4.03 2.09
C ASP A 150 15.53 4.64 0.85
N LEU A 151 16.27 5.51 0.14
CA LEU A 151 15.72 6.25 -0.99
C LEU A 151 15.36 5.36 -2.18
N GLN A 152 16.05 4.22 -2.35
CA GLN A 152 15.70 3.25 -3.40
C GLN A 152 14.34 2.59 -3.11
N THR A 153 14.06 2.28 -1.86
CA THR A 153 12.77 1.75 -1.38
C THR A 153 11.68 2.80 -1.54
N ALA A 154 11.94 4.06 -1.13
CA ALA A 154 10.98 5.14 -1.31
C ALA A 154 10.62 5.31 -2.80
N TYR A 155 11.62 5.32 -3.69
CA TYR A 155 11.42 5.41 -5.13
C TYR A 155 10.61 4.23 -5.67
N ARG A 156 10.94 3.01 -5.27
CA ARG A 156 10.20 1.81 -5.69
C ARG A 156 8.73 1.87 -5.29
N LEU A 157 8.43 2.30 -4.06
CA LEU A 157 7.05 2.44 -3.58
C LEU A 157 6.27 3.50 -4.38
N VAL A 158 6.92 4.63 -4.71
CA VAL A 158 6.33 5.64 -5.58
C VAL A 158 6.04 5.07 -6.97
N GLN A 159 7.00 4.39 -7.59
CA GLN A 159 6.81 3.80 -8.92
C GLN A 159 5.69 2.75 -8.94
N GLU A 160 5.59 1.95 -7.87
CA GLU A 160 4.49 0.99 -7.71
C GLU A 160 3.12 1.70 -7.64
N ALA A 161 3.04 2.80 -6.89
CA ALA A 161 1.83 3.60 -6.81
C ALA A 161 1.47 4.24 -8.16
N VAL A 162 2.44 4.87 -8.85
CA VAL A 162 2.24 5.48 -10.18
C VAL A 162 1.80 4.44 -11.22
N ALA A 163 2.39 3.25 -11.23
CA ALA A 163 2.02 2.17 -12.15
C ALA A 163 0.62 1.61 -11.89
N SER A 164 0.06 1.83 -10.70
CA SER A 164 -1.28 1.37 -10.33
C SER A 164 -2.39 2.40 -10.56
N VAL A 165 -2.04 3.61 -11.05
CA VAL A 165 -3.00 4.67 -11.36
C VAL A 165 -3.84 4.24 -12.57
N GLU A 166 -5.15 4.05 -12.34
CA GLU A 166 -6.11 3.65 -13.39
C GLU A 166 -6.90 4.84 -13.96
N ASP A 167 -6.95 5.95 -13.21
CA ASP A 167 -7.68 7.18 -13.56
C ASP A 167 -6.81 8.38 -13.13
N THR A 168 -7.41 9.38 -12.49
CA THR A 168 -6.73 10.56 -11.99
C THR A 168 -5.88 10.19 -10.77
N PRO A 169 -4.54 10.38 -10.77
CA PRO A 169 -3.69 10.12 -9.61
C PRO A 169 -4.05 11.05 -8.45
N SER A 170 -3.66 10.68 -7.23
CA SER A 170 -3.70 11.64 -6.13
C SER A 170 -2.61 12.70 -6.28
N CYS A 171 -2.93 13.99 -6.08
CA CYS A 171 -1.95 15.08 -6.21
C CYS A 171 -0.71 14.86 -5.32
N TYR A 172 -0.91 14.36 -4.09
CA TYR A 172 0.20 14.10 -3.17
C TYR A 172 1.12 12.96 -3.64
N LEU A 173 0.65 12.02 -4.47
CA LEU A 173 1.54 11.01 -5.09
C LEU A 173 2.57 11.69 -5.97
N LEU A 174 2.13 12.65 -6.78
CA LEU A 174 2.99 13.37 -7.73
C LEU A 174 3.98 14.28 -7.00
N LEU A 175 3.55 14.93 -5.90
CA LEU A 175 4.44 15.69 -5.04
C LEU A 175 5.48 14.78 -4.36
N THR A 176 5.04 13.66 -3.78
CA THR A 176 5.94 12.67 -3.15
C THR A 176 6.96 12.14 -4.15
N TRP A 177 6.54 11.88 -5.39
CA TRP A 177 7.43 11.42 -6.44
C TRP A 177 8.55 12.42 -6.73
N MET A 178 8.20 13.69 -6.90
CA MET A 178 9.21 14.72 -7.16
C MET A 178 10.15 14.93 -5.96
N ASP A 179 9.61 14.91 -4.74
CA ASP A 179 10.41 15.08 -3.53
C ASP A 179 11.40 13.93 -3.32
N VAL A 180 10.95 12.68 -3.52
CA VAL A 180 11.83 11.49 -3.46
C VAL A 180 12.89 11.57 -4.55
N ASN A 181 12.51 11.91 -5.78
CA ASN A 181 13.46 12.02 -6.87
C ASN A 181 14.51 13.13 -6.64
N LEU A 182 14.11 14.27 -6.08
CA LEU A 182 15.03 15.36 -5.76
C LEU A 182 16.04 14.94 -4.68
N LYS A 183 15.59 14.21 -3.65
CA LYS A 183 16.49 13.63 -2.64
C LYS A 183 17.51 12.68 -3.29
N ILE A 184 17.05 11.79 -4.17
CA ILE A 184 17.94 10.86 -4.88
C ILE A 184 18.93 11.61 -5.78
N LEU A 185 18.49 12.63 -6.51
CA LEU A 185 19.37 13.43 -7.36
C LEU A 185 20.48 14.10 -6.55
N ARG A 186 20.15 14.65 -5.38
CA ARG A 186 21.11 15.30 -4.48
C ARG A 186 22.17 14.32 -3.97
N ASP A 187 21.76 13.10 -3.66
CA ASP A 187 22.68 12.05 -3.18
C ASP A 187 23.43 11.35 -4.31
N ASN A 188 22.83 11.31 -5.51
CA ASN A 188 23.35 10.62 -6.69
C ASN A 188 23.08 11.41 -7.99
N PRO A 189 24.05 12.22 -8.46
CA PRO A 189 23.92 13.01 -9.68
C PRO A 189 23.66 12.19 -10.95
N THR A 190 24.01 10.89 -10.97
CA THR A 190 23.74 10.01 -12.13
C THR A 190 22.25 9.77 -12.35
N PHE A 191 21.41 10.07 -11.35
CA PHE A 191 19.96 9.99 -11.44
C PHE A 191 19.32 11.11 -12.28
N LYS A 192 20.10 12.13 -12.70
CA LYS A 192 19.61 13.29 -13.47
C LYS A 192 18.73 12.93 -14.68
N PRO A 193 19.08 11.99 -15.57
CA PRO A 193 18.22 11.64 -16.70
C PRO A 193 16.86 11.08 -16.25
N THR A 194 16.85 10.24 -15.20
CA THR A 194 15.62 9.66 -14.64
C THR A 194 14.75 10.74 -14.01
N PHE A 195 15.34 11.66 -13.23
CA PHE A 195 14.61 12.77 -12.63
C PHE A 195 13.83 13.59 -13.65
N ILE A 196 14.48 13.93 -14.77
CA ILE A 196 13.90 14.76 -15.84
C ILE A 196 12.78 14.03 -16.56
N ASN A 197 13.00 12.75 -16.88
CA ASN A 197 11.99 11.92 -17.49
C ASN A 197 10.76 11.75 -16.59
N ASP A 198 10.96 11.53 -15.30
CA ASP A 198 9.89 11.39 -14.32
C ASP A 198 9.13 12.72 -14.10
N TYR A 199 9.83 13.85 -14.11
CA TYR A 199 9.19 15.17 -14.09
C TYR A 199 8.25 15.36 -15.28
N HIS A 200 8.68 15.03 -16.51
CA HIS A 200 7.82 15.13 -17.68
C HIS A 200 6.57 14.23 -17.57
N LYS A 201 6.73 13.02 -17.03
CA LYS A 201 5.59 12.13 -16.75
C LYS A 201 4.64 12.72 -15.72
N ALA A 202 5.16 13.28 -14.62
CA ALA A 202 4.36 13.92 -13.59
C ALA A 202 3.59 15.12 -14.15
N VAL A 203 4.23 16.01 -14.91
CA VAL A 203 3.57 17.16 -15.57
C VAL A 203 2.49 16.70 -16.54
N LYS A 204 2.75 15.64 -17.33
CA LYS A 204 1.75 15.06 -18.22
C LYS A 204 0.50 14.61 -17.44
N LEU A 205 0.70 13.81 -16.39
CA LEU A 205 -0.40 13.33 -15.54
C LEU A 205 -1.18 14.49 -14.90
N ILE A 206 -0.51 15.54 -14.43
CA ILE A 206 -1.15 16.74 -13.87
C ILE A 206 -2.04 17.43 -14.90
N ARG A 207 -1.53 17.63 -16.12
CA ARG A 207 -2.27 18.31 -17.18
C ARG A 207 -3.48 17.52 -17.65
N GLU A 208 -3.32 16.21 -17.84
CA GLU A 208 -4.41 15.31 -18.21
C GLU A 208 -5.50 15.30 -17.12
N SER A 209 -5.11 15.27 -15.85
CA SER A 209 -6.02 15.33 -14.71
C SER A 209 -6.74 16.67 -14.58
N SER A 210 -6.01 17.79 -14.77
CA SER A 210 -6.59 19.14 -14.73
C SER A 210 -7.62 19.37 -15.83
N ALA A 211 -7.39 18.79 -17.01
CA ALA A 211 -8.29 18.92 -18.16
C ALA A 211 -9.68 18.30 -17.92
N ILE A 212 -9.76 17.25 -17.11
CA ILE A 212 -11.03 16.57 -16.77
C ILE A 212 -11.59 16.97 -15.40
N ALA A 213 -10.85 17.77 -14.62
CA ALA A 213 -11.28 18.23 -13.31
C ALA A 213 -12.44 19.24 -13.42
N CYS A 214 -13.41 19.14 -12.51
CA CYS A 214 -14.42 20.17 -12.34
C CYS A 214 -13.79 21.48 -11.84
N ASP A 215 -14.46 22.62 -12.06
CA ASP A 215 -13.91 23.94 -11.77
C ASP A 215 -13.49 24.13 -10.30
N ILE A 216 -14.20 23.49 -9.36
CA ILE A 216 -13.88 23.53 -7.93
C ILE A 216 -12.55 22.82 -7.64
N ASN A 217 -12.20 21.79 -8.40
CA ASN A 217 -10.99 21.01 -8.21
C ASN A 217 -9.83 21.48 -9.09
N ARG A 218 -10.05 22.27 -10.15
CA ARG A 218 -8.96 22.75 -11.02
C ARG A 218 -7.83 23.47 -10.25
N PRO A 219 -8.11 24.33 -9.24
CA PRO A 219 -7.06 25.00 -8.47
C PRO A 219 -6.07 24.04 -7.78
N ILE A 220 -6.50 22.84 -7.36
CA ILE A 220 -5.58 21.88 -6.73
C ILE A 220 -4.53 21.38 -7.72
N TRP A 221 -4.88 21.27 -9.00
CA TRP A 221 -3.98 20.84 -10.06
C TRP A 221 -3.00 21.93 -10.44
N ASP A 222 -3.46 23.18 -10.47
CA ASP A 222 -2.60 24.34 -10.70
C ASP A 222 -1.55 24.49 -9.59
N GLU A 223 -1.97 24.32 -8.32
CA GLU A 223 -1.04 24.31 -7.18
C GLU A 223 -0.07 23.12 -7.25
N THR A 224 -0.56 21.93 -7.61
CA THR A 224 0.28 20.74 -7.76
C THR A 224 1.33 20.94 -8.83
N LEU A 225 0.95 21.52 -9.99
CA LEU A 225 1.87 21.85 -11.06
C LEU A 225 2.92 22.86 -10.61
N ALA A 226 2.51 23.91 -9.89
CA ALA A 226 3.42 24.92 -9.38
C ALA A 226 4.49 24.30 -8.47
N ARG A 227 4.09 23.45 -7.52
CA ARG A 227 5.00 22.75 -6.60
C ARG A 227 5.90 21.75 -7.33
N VAL A 228 5.38 20.97 -8.26
CA VAL A 228 6.20 20.05 -9.08
C VAL A 228 7.27 20.82 -9.87
N ASN A 229 6.92 21.97 -10.45
CA ASN A 229 7.87 22.83 -11.16
C ASN A 229 8.90 23.46 -10.20
N GLU A 230 8.51 23.81 -8.97
CA GLU A 230 9.44 24.30 -7.95
C GLU A 230 10.46 23.23 -7.57
N THR A 231 10.01 22.00 -7.29
CA THR A 231 10.88 20.87 -6.98
C THR A 231 11.82 20.55 -8.15
N PHE A 232 11.35 20.66 -9.40
CA PHE A 232 12.19 20.47 -10.59
C PHE A 232 13.31 21.51 -10.69
N ARG A 233 12.96 22.81 -10.56
CA ARG A 233 13.95 23.91 -10.56
C ARG A 233 14.96 23.78 -9.43
N ALA A 234 14.52 23.33 -8.26
CA ALA A 234 15.40 23.06 -7.12
C ALA A 234 16.42 21.95 -7.39
N GLY A 235 16.24 21.15 -8.45
CA GLY A 235 17.21 20.19 -8.94
C GLY A 235 18.31 20.78 -9.82
N GLY A 236 18.16 22.00 -10.33
CA GLY A 236 19.18 22.67 -11.17
C GLY A 236 19.42 21.96 -12.50
N VAL A 237 18.36 21.52 -13.17
CA VAL A 237 18.42 20.70 -14.39
C VAL A 237 17.64 21.30 -15.56
N ASP A 238 17.23 22.55 -15.45
CA ASP A 238 16.30 23.24 -16.36
C ASP A 238 16.85 23.37 -17.81
N ASP A 239 18.16 23.32 -17.94
CA ASP A 239 18.97 23.48 -19.14
C ASP A 239 19.45 22.13 -19.73
N TYR A 240 18.92 21.01 -19.25
CA TYR A 240 19.27 19.69 -19.76
C TYR A 240 18.52 19.34 -21.07
N GLU A 241 19.28 19.12 -22.13
CA GLU A 241 18.81 18.41 -23.33
C GLU A 241 19.06 16.89 -23.16
N PRO A 242 18.02 16.04 -23.31
CA PRO A 242 18.23 14.60 -23.28
C PRO A 242 19.15 14.19 -24.43
N ILE A 243 20.15 13.35 -24.13
CA ILE A 243 20.90 12.64 -25.18
C ILE A 243 19.89 11.74 -25.90
N VAL A 244 19.41 12.19 -27.05
CA VAL A 244 18.61 11.37 -27.96
C VAL A 244 19.52 10.21 -28.35
N GLN A 245 19.22 9.01 -27.82
CA GLN A 245 19.78 7.80 -28.42
C GLN A 245 19.18 7.71 -29.81
N THR A 246 19.93 8.19 -30.79
CA THR A 246 19.67 8.03 -32.22
C THR A 246 19.64 6.53 -32.52
N THR A 247 18.46 5.91 -32.42
CA THR A 247 18.19 4.70 -33.17
C THR A 247 18.16 5.13 -34.63
N GLY A 248 19.28 4.88 -35.31
CA GLY A 248 19.42 5.12 -36.74
C GLY A 248 18.32 4.39 -37.49
N VAL A 249 17.41 5.18 -38.06
CA VAL A 249 16.67 4.78 -39.25
C VAL A 249 17.12 5.74 -40.34
N THR A 250 18.18 5.33 -41.03
CA THR A 250 18.50 5.85 -42.36
C THR A 250 17.33 5.52 -43.28
N LEU A 251 16.47 6.50 -43.54
CA LEU A 251 15.69 6.51 -44.77
C LEU A 251 16.65 6.95 -45.88
N HIS A 252 17.10 5.98 -46.67
CA HIS A 252 17.70 6.23 -47.97
C HIS A 252 16.58 6.50 -49.02
N PRO A 253 16.93 7.23 -50.09
CA PRO A 253 16.03 8.11 -50.85
C PRO A 253 14.90 7.42 -51.60
#